data_AF-A0A832WIQ3-F1
#
_entry.id   AF-A0A832WIQ3-F1
#
_cell.length_a   1.000
_cell.length_b   1.000
_cell.length_c   1.000
_cell.angle_alpha   90.00
_cell.angle_beta   90.00
_cell.angle_gamma   90.00
#
_symmetry.space_group_name_H-M   'P 1'
#
loop_
_entity.id
_entity.type
_entity.pdbx_description
1 polymer ?
#
loop_
_entity_poly.entity_id
_entity_poly.type
_entity_poly.pdbx_seq_one_letter_code
_entity_poly.pdbx_strand_id
1 'polypeptide(L)'
;MALLVVFAGGRSRRFGREKCTYQIGGRRLIDYVIEAGREVADGVVIAAGNNASLYPGERILQDSARFSGPLAAVDAAVNMFNEELLFAPCDVPNVKPRVFEDLLSARAPVAVWVFPNGRVESTIFKASPEAVKPVLNALALHKRNRLDDLFRTTPTLFLSTAQHGIEPAWLLNVNRPADLEGMAVTLGEEVFLRDILLSWPDPPLFKWLGGGEVDPLREEFFKYVEVGLLSMAAHVAKDLSSIFRGFAVLAEAIYSAVDIEKAR
;
A
#
# COMPACT_ATOMS: atom_id res chain seq x y z
N MET A 1 6.90 20.24 -0.64
CA MET A 1 8.07 19.34 -0.64
C MET A 1 7.59 17.95 -0.28
N ALA A 2 8.10 16.94 -0.97
CA ALA A 2 7.75 15.53 -0.77
C ALA A 2 9.00 14.63 -0.83
N LEU A 3 8.96 13.50 -0.13
CA LEU A 3 10.00 12.48 -0.17
C LEU A 3 9.41 11.15 -0.61
N LEU A 4 10.11 10.44 -1.50
CA LEU A 4 9.79 9.05 -1.82
C LEU A 4 10.54 8.10 -0.87
N VAL A 5 9.80 7.24 -0.19
CA VAL A 5 10.28 6.13 0.61
C VAL A 5 10.10 4.85 -0.19
N VAL A 6 11.20 4.23 -0.61
CA VAL A 6 11.15 2.97 -1.35
C VAL A 6 11.26 1.79 -0.40
N PHE A 7 10.25 0.92 -0.38
CA PHE A 7 10.31 -0.35 0.36
C PHE A 7 11.27 -1.30 -0.35
N ALA A 8 12.44 -1.49 0.24
CA ALA A 8 13.50 -2.33 -0.31
C ALA A 8 14.04 -3.35 0.72
N GLY A 9 13.27 -3.55 1.79
CA GLY A 9 13.49 -4.53 2.84
C GLY A 9 12.80 -5.86 2.56
N GLY A 10 13.32 -6.92 3.19
CA GLY A 10 12.76 -8.27 3.10
C GLY A 10 13.70 -9.30 2.48
N ARG A 11 13.36 -10.58 2.61
CA ARG A 11 14.10 -11.69 2.02
C ARG A 11 13.34 -12.21 0.80
N SER A 12 13.67 -11.72 -0.40
CA SER A 12 13.21 -12.38 -1.63
C SER A 12 14.01 -13.67 -1.84
N ARG A 13 13.52 -14.79 -1.29
CA ARG A 13 14.15 -16.12 -1.47
C ARG A 13 13.86 -16.71 -2.86
N ARG A 14 12.84 -16.19 -3.56
CA ARG A 14 12.33 -16.74 -4.84
C ARG A 14 13.15 -16.32 -6.07
N PHE A 15 14.03 -15.33 -5.95
CA PHE A 15 14.88 -14.83 -7.05
C PHE A 15 16.32 -15.37 -7.03
N GLY A 16 16.69 -16.20 -6.04
CA GLY A 16 18.09 -16.63 -5.83
C GLY A 16 19.04 -15.51 -5.37
N ARG A 17 18.67 -14.24 -5.61
CA ARG A 17 19.28 -12.99 -5.14
C ARG A 17 18.21 -12.04 -4.59
N GLU A 18 18.63 -10.98 -3.92
CA GLU A 18 17.71 -9.91 -3.48
C GLU A 18 17.04 -9.27 -4.73
N LYS A 19 15.73 -9.05 -4.66
CA LYS A 19 14.88 -8.71 -5.80
C LYS A 19 15.09 -7.26 -6.23
N CYS A 20 15.16 -6.31 -5.30
CA CYS A 20 15.35 -4.89 -5.60
C CYS A 20 16.65 -4.61 -6.37
N THR A 21 17.70 -5.40 -6.11
CA THR A 21 18.99 -5.33 -6.83
C THR A 21 19.03 -6.16 -8.12
N TYR A 22 17.97 -6.89 -8.45
CA TYR A 22 17.88 -7.64 -9.70
C TYR A 22 17.95 -6.68 -10.88
N GLN A 23 18.83 -6.97 -11.84
CA GLN A 23 19.01 -6.12 -13.02
C GLN A 23 18.17 -6.57 -14.21
N ILE A 24 17.52 -5.61 -14.84
CA ILE A 24 16.71 -5.71 -16.05
C ILE A 24 17.24 -4.66 -17.02
N GLY A 25 17.56 -5.05 -18.25
CA GLY A 25 18.17 -4.12 -19.21
C GLY A 25 19.46 -3.45 -18.70
N GLY A 26 20.20 -4.11 -17.79
CA GLY A 26 21.40 -3.56 -17.16
C GLY A 26 21.16 -2.62 -15.97
N ARG A 27 19.90 -2.36 -15.58
CA ARG A 27 19.52 -1.45 -14.49
C ARG A 27 18.82 -2.19 -13.36
N ARG A 28 19.03 -1.80 -12.09
CA ARG A 28 18.37 -2.49 -10.96
C ARG A 28 16.87 -2.18 -10.96
N LEU A 29 16.03 -3.10 -10.50
CA LEU A 29 14.59 -2.87 -10.35
C LEU A 29 14.27 -1.58 -9.58
N ILE A 30 15.00 -1.37 -8.47
CA ILE A 30 14.83 -0.17 -7.65
C ILE A 30 15.12 1.13 -8.41
N ASP A 31 16.04 1.11 -9.38
CA ASP A 31 16.44 2.33 -10.11
C ASP A 31 15.29 2.88 -10.96
N TYR A 32 14.41 2.02 -11.47
CA TYR A 32 13.21 2.45 -12.21
C TYR A 32 12.24 3.24 -11.31
N VAL A 33 12.04 2.76 -10.08
CA VAL A 33 11.16 3.40 -9.10
C VAL A 33 11.78 4.71 -8.60
N ILE A 34 13.09 4.72 -8.35
CA ILE A 34 13.84 5.92 -7.94
C ILE A 34 13.75 7.01 -9.01
N GLU A 35 13.95 6.66 -10.29
CA GLU A 35 13.88 7.63 -11.39
C GLU A 35 12.48 8.22 -11.53
N ALA A 36 11.43 7.39 -11.56
CA ALA A 36 10.05 7.88 -11.63
C ALA A 36 9.69 8.77 -10.42
N GLY A 37 10.21 8.43 -9.24
CA GLY A 37 10.04 9.22 -8.02
C GLY A 37 10.75 10.57 -8.04
N ARG A 38 11.98 10.64 -8.60
CA ARG A 38 12.80 11.86 -8.65
C ARG A 38 12.23 12.95 -9.55
N GLU A 39 11.36 12.60 -10.50
CA GLU A 39 10.64 13.58 -11.30
C GLU A 39 9.58 14.35 -10.50
N VAL A 40 9.19 13.82 -9.33
CA VAL A 40 8.04 14.30 -8.54
C VAL A 40 8.41 14.70 -7.11
N ALA A 41 9.30 13.96 -6.46
CA ALA A 41 9.73 14.16 -5.08
C ALA A 41 11.09 14.86 -5.00
N ASP A 42 11.30 15.67 -3.97
CA ASP A 42 12.54 16.42 -3.73
C ASP A 42 13.70 15.52 -3.29
N GLY A 43 13.41 14.30 -2.86
CA GLY A 43 14.40 13.34 -2.42
C GLY A 43 13.86 11.93 -2.31
N VAL A 44 14.78 10.97 -2.23
CA VAL A 44 14.47 9.54 -2.12
C VAL A 44 15.21 8.94 -0.93
N VAL A 45 14.53 8.08 -0.19
CA VAL A 45 15.08 7.29 0.90
C VAL A 45 14.71 5.82 0.74
N ILE A 46 15.64 4.94 1.10
CA ILE A 46 15.48 3.50 0.93
C ILE A 46 15.24 2.86 2.30
N ALA A 47 14.04 2.33 2.50
CA ALA A 47 13.73 1.50 3.65
C ALA A 47 14.26 0.08 3.40
N ALA A 48 15.53 -0.14 3.73
CA ALA A 48 16.27 -1.33 3.34
C ALA A 48 16.14 -2.51 4.33
N GLY A 49 15.50 -2.32 5.49
CA GLY A 49 15.54 -3.28 6.58
C GLY A 49 16.99 -3.69 6.91
N ASN A 50 17.26 -5.00 6.89
CA ASN A 50 18.61 -5.55 7.13
C ASN A 50 19.54 -5.52 5.90
N ASN A 51 19.10 -4.95 4.78
CA ASN A 51 19.81 -4.98 3.49
C ASN A 51 20.50 -3.65 3.13
N ALA A 52 20.77 -2.78 4.11
CA ALA A 52 21.35 -1.45 3.87
C ALA A 52 22.64 -1.48 3.02
N SER A 53 23.48 -2.52 3.20
CA SER A 53 24.72 -2.70 2.44
C SER A 53 24.53 -2.93 0.94
N LEU A 54 23.32 -3.25 0.48
CA LEU A 54 23.00 -3.45 -0.94
C LEU A 54 22.78 -2.15 -1.70
N TYR A 55 22.67 -1.02 -0.99
CA TYR A 55 22.34 0.29 -1.58
C TYR A 55 23.44 1.33 -1.26
N PRO A 56 24.70 1.09 -1.68
CA PRO A 56 25.78 2.03 -1.42
C PRO A 56 25.49 3.38 -2.08
N GLY A 57 25.69 4.47 -1.33
CA GLY A 57 25.46 5.84 -1.81
C GLY A 57 24.02 6.34 -1.73
N GLU A 58 23.05 5.47 -1.41
CA GLU A 58 21.66 5.88 -1.20
C GLU A 58 21.42 6.30 0.26
N ARG A 59 20.45 7.20 0.47
CA ARG A 59 19.99 7.55 1.82
C ARG A 59 19.15 6.43 2.40
N ILE A 60 19.64 5.81 3.48
CA ILE A 60 18.96 4.68 4.11
C ILE A 60 18.04 5.13 5.24
N LEU A 61 16.83 4.58 5.27
CA LEU A 61 15.90 4.65 6.39
C LEU A 61 15.93 3.31 7.14
N GLN A 62 16.20 3.37 8.44
CA GLN A 62 16.14 2.20 9.31
C GLN A 62 14.70 1.96 9.75
N ASP A 63 14.21 0.72 9.60
CA ASP A 63 12.85 0.35 9.99
C ASP A 63 12.62 0.52 11.50
N SER A 64 11.41 0.92 11.85
CA SER A 64 10.97 1.01 13.25
C SER A 64 10.89 -0.37 13.90
N ALA A 65 11.40 -0.47 15.13
CA ALA A 65 11.27 -1.69 15.94
C ALA A 65 9.85 -1.93 16.48
N ARG A 66 8.94 -0.95 16.33
CA ARG A 66 7.55 -1.06 16.84
C ARG A 66 6.65 -1.91 15.95
N PHE A 67 7.02 -2.09 14.69
CA PHE A 67 6.21 -2.74 13.67
C PHE A 67 7.04 -3.74 12.87
N SER A 68 6.35 -4.48 12.01
CA SER A 68 6.92 -5.43 11.05
C SER A 68 6.37 -5.17 9.65
N GLY A 69 7.11 -5.61 8.63
CA GLY A 69 6.74 -5.39 7.23
C GLY A 69 6.74 -3.91 6.84
N PRO A 70 5.98 -3.51 5.80
CA PRO A 70 5.96 -2.13 5.30
C PRO A 70 5.62 -1.08 6.36
N LEU A 71 4.77 -1.41 7.33
CA LEU A 71 4.36 -0.46 8.38
C LEU A 71 5.55 -0.01 9.27
N ALA A 72 6.60 -0.82 9.36
CA ALA A 72 7.84 -0.45 10.06
C ALA A 72 8.60 0.69 9.36
N ALA A 73 8.61 0.67 8.03
CA ALA A 73 9.20 1.73 7.22
C ALA A 73 8.34 3.01 7.25
N VAL A 74 7.01 2.85 7.19
CA VAL A 74 6.07 3.98 7.33
C VAL A 74 6.25 4.67 8.67
N ASP A 75 6.31 3.90 9.75
CA ASP A 75 6.51 4.42 11.10
C ASP A 75 7.85 5.14 11.26
N ALA A 76 8.94 4.57 10.72
CA ALA A 76 10.23 5.24 10.73
C ALA A 76 10.19 6.57 9.95
N ALA A 77 9.57 6.59 8.78
CA ALA A 77 9.53 7.75 7.91
C ALA A 77 8.73 8.91 8.53
N VAL A 78 7.51 8.66 9.02
CA VAL A 78 6.67 9.72 9.61
C VAL A 78 7.21 10.28 10.92
N ASN A 79 8.16 9.59 11.57
CA ASN A 79 8.85 10.08 12.76
C ASN A 79 10.14 10.83 12.43
N MET A 80 10.70 10.64 11.24
CA MET A 80 11.94 11.27 10.80
C MET A 80 11.71 12.51 9.94
N PHE A 81 10.60 12.55 9.19
CA PHE A 81 10.30 13.55 8.18
C PHE A 81 8.98 14.27 8.49
N ASN A 82 8.90 15.53 8.07
CA ASN A 82 7.69 16.36 8.22
C ASN A 82 7.04 16.67 6.87
N GLU A 83 7.76 16.44 5.78
CA GLU A 83 7.30 16.58 4.40
C GLU A 83 6.25 15.51 4.05
N GLU A 84 5.51 15.74 2.96
CA GLU A 84 4.61 14.70 2.43
C GLU A 84 5.42 13.47 1.99
N LEU A 85 4.95 12.29 2.34
CA LEU A 85 5.66 11.04 2.04
C LEU A 85 4.93 10.25 0.97
N LEU A 86 5.64 9.89 -0.08
CA LEU A 86 5.24 8.87 -1.04
C LEU A 86 5.90 7.55 -0.66
N PHE A 87 5.18 6.45 -0.83
CA PHE A 87 5.67 5.12 -0.61
C PHE A 87 5.50 4.30 -1.88
N ALA A 88 6.48 3.46 -2.21
CA ALA A 88 6.39 2.50 -3.30
C ALA A 88 7.30 1.29 -3.02
N PRO A 89 6.96 0.09 -3.48
CA PRO A 89 7.87 -1.04 -3.40
C PRO A 89 8.97 -0.91 -4.46
N CYS A 90 10.11 -1.56 -4.23
CA CYS A 90 11.25 -1.53 -5.17
C CYS A 90 11.01 -2.30 -6.49
N ASP A 91 9.93 -3.07 -6.59
CA ASP A 91 9.70 -4.08 -7.61
C ASP A 91 8.57 -3.74 -8.59
N VAL A 92 8.24 -2.45 -8.75
CA VAL A 92 7.25 -1.93 -9.72
C VAL A 92 7.93 -1.14 -10.84
N PRO A 93 8.74 -1.78 -11.72
CA PRO A 93 9.58 -1.07 -12.69
C PRO A 93 8.79 -0.30 -13.77
N ASN A 94 7.50 -0.58 -13.92
CA ASN A 94 6.63 0.12 -14.88
C ASN A 94 5.97 1.38 -14.30
N VAL A 95 6.19 1.69 -13.01
CA VAL A 95 5.63 2.86 -12.36
C VAL A 95 6.04 4.14 -13.09
N LYS A 96 5.11 5.09 -13.20
CA LYS A 96 5.29 6.35 -13.93
C LYS A 96 5.23 7.53 -12.96
N PRO A 97 5.90 8.67 -13.26
CA PRO A 97 5.82 9.89 -12.46
C PRO A 97 4.38 10.29 -12.12
N ARG A 98 3.47 10.20 -13.10
CA ARG A 98 2.05 10.50 -12.95
C ARG A 98 1.36 9.78 -11.78
N VAL A 99 1.76 8.54 -11.49
CA VAL A 99 1.24 7.76 -10.34
C VAL A 99 1.51 8.50 -9.02
N PHE A 100 2.67 9.14 -8.89
CA PHE A 100 3.07 9.90 -7.72
C PHE A 100 2.49 11.32 -7.71
N GLU A 101 2.40 11.97 -8.87
CA GLU A 101 1.80 13.29 -9.02
C GLU A 101 0.34 13.32 -8.56
N ASP A 102 -0.46 12.35 -9.05
CA ASP A 102 -1.88 12.25 -8.69
C ASP A 102 -2.05 11.98 -7.18
N LEU A 103 -1.18 11.14 -6.59
CA LEU A 103 -1.16 10.90 -5.13
C LEU A 103 -0.82 12.15 -4.32
N LEU A 104 0.17 12.95 -4.75
CA LEU A 104 0.53 14.20 -4.08
C LEU A 104 -0.53 15.29 -4.24
N SER A 105 -1.30 15.27 -5.33
CA SER A 105 -2.38 16.22 -5.56
C SER A 105 -3.57 16.03 -4.59
N ALA A 106 -3.66 14.85 -3.97
CA ALA A 106 -4.72 14.52 -3.04
C ALA A 106 -4.63 15.36 -1.75
N ARG A 107 -5.75 16.02 -1.42
CA ARG A 107 -5.86 16.84 -0.20
C ARG A 107 -6.02 16.01 1.09
N ALA A 108 -6.42 14.75 0.97
CA ALA A 108 -6.54 13.86 2.11
C ALA A 108 -5.14 13.58 2.70
N PRO A 109 -5.04 13.35 4.02
CA PRO A 109 -3.76 13.03 4.64
C PRO A 109 -3.17 11.74 4.07
N VAL A 110 -4.02 10.77 3.69
CA VAL A 110 -3.60 9.56 3.01
C VAL A 110 -4.31 9.44 1.65
N ALA A 111 -3.59 9.00 0.63
CA ALA A 111 -4.16 8.64 -0.66
C ALA A 111 -3.54 7.35 -1.18
N VAL A 112 -4.35 6.47 -1.78
CA VAL A 112 -3.92 5.14 -2.24
C VAL A 112 -4.68 4.73 -3.49
N TRP A 113 -4.05 3.95 -4.36
CA TRP A 113 -4.65 3.48 -5.60
C TRP A 113 -5.58 2.28 -5.39
N VAL A 114 -6.64 2.22 -6.21
CA VAL A 114 -7.58 1.10 -6.26
C VAL A 114 -7.83 0.70 -7.71
N PHE A 115 -7.62 -0.58 -7.99
CA PHE A 115 -7.92 -1.19 -9.28
C PHE A 115 -9.44 -1.28 -9.51
N PRO A 116 -9.91 -1.36 -10.76
CA PRO A 116 -11.33 -1.44 -11.10
C PRO A 116 -12.07 -2.57 -10.38
N ASN A 117 -11.41 -3.69 -10.11
CA ASN A 117 -11.99 -4.84 -9.40
C ASN A 117 -12.12 -4.65 -7.88
N GLY A 118 -11.82 -3.45 -7.35
CA GLY A 118 -11.95 -3.16 -5.92
C GLY A 118 -10.76 -3.59 -5.06
N ARG A 119 -9.65 -3.99 -5.68
CA ARG A 119 -8.38 -4.24 -4.98
C ARG A 119 -7.64 -2.92 -4.73
N VAL A 120 -7.28 -2.68 -3.48
CA VAL A 120 -6.36 -1.59 -3.10
C VAL A 120 -4.91 -2.00 -3.38
N GLU A 121 -4.14 -1.12 -4.01
CA GLU A 121 -2.67 -1.23 -4.09
C GLU A 121 -2.04 -0.61 -2.85
N SER A 122 -1.96 -1.38 -1.78
CA SER A 122 -1.61 -0.89 -0.46
C SER A 122 -0.17 -0.39 -0.35
N THR A 123 0.72 -0.77 -1.27
CA THR A 123 2.14 -0.43 -1.18
C THR A 123 2.57 0.80 -1.97
N ILE A 124 1.66 1.38 -2.76
CA ILE A 124 1.88 2.64 -3.48
C ILE A 124 0.87 3.68 -2.99
N PHE A 125 1.32 4.57 -2.11
CA PHE A 125 0.43 5.52 -1.44
C PHE A 125 1.15 6.79 -0.98
N LYS A 126 0.39 7.82 -0.67
CA LYS A 126 0.83 9.08 -0.06
C LYS A 126 0.38 9.13 1.40
N ALA A 127 1.20 9.69 2.28
CA ALA A 127 0.86 9.90 3.69
C ALA A 127 1.47 11.20 4.25
N SER A 128 0.64 11.98 4.93
CA SER A 128 1.06 13.17 5.70
C SER A 128 1.52 12.75 7.10
N PRO A 129 2.79 13.02 7.50
CA PRO A 129 3.32 12.59 8.80
C PRO A 129 2.50 13.05 10.01
N GLU A 130 2.03 14.30 10.01
CA GLU A 130 1.26 14.89 11.11
C GLU A 130 -0.02 14.11 11.43
N ALA A 131 -0.76 13.70 10.39
CA ALA A 131 -2.01 12.97 10.55
C ALA A 131 -1.77 11.48 10.85
N VAL A 132 -0.73 10.88 10.27
CA VAL A 132 -0.45 9.44 10.37
C VAL A 132 0.22 9.06 11.70
N LYS A 133 1.08 9.91 12.25
CA LYS A 133 1.87 9.59 13.45
C LYS A 133 1.00 9.25 14.68
N PRO A 134 -0.07 9.98 15.03
CA PRO A 134 -0.95 9.60 16.14
C PRO A 134 -1.63 8.24 15.90
N VAL A 135 -2.04 7.97 14.66
CA VAL A 135 -2.68 6.72 14.25
C VAL A 135 -1.72 5.54 14.43
N LEU A 136 -0.46 5.68 13.99
CA LEU A 136 0.55 4.65 14.22
C LEU A 136 0.82 4.42 15.70
N ASN A 137 0.82 5.45 16.54
CA ASN A 137 0.94 5.26 17.99
C ASN A 137 -0.20 4.40 18.54
N ALA A 138 -1.45 4.63 18.11
CA ALA A 138 -2.60 3.81 18.50
C ALA A 138 -2.50 2.37 17.98
N LEU A 139 -2.14 2.18 16.70
CA LEU A 139 -1.95 0.84 16.12
C LEU A 139 -0.85 0.05 16.84
N ALA A 140 0.24 0.71 17.24
CA ALA A 140 1.33 0.08 18.00
C ALA A 140 0.85 -0.43 19.37
N LEU A 141 0.01 0.33 20.08
CA LEU A 141 -0.56 -0.08 21.38
C LEU A 141 -1.39 -1.37 21.24
N HIS A 142 -2.10 -1.53 20.13
CA HIS A 142 -2.88 -2.72 19.82
C HIS A 142 -2.10 -3.80 19.04
N LYS A 143 -0.79 -3.65 18.85
CA LYS A 143 0.10 -4.58 18.12
C LYS A 143 -0.38 -4.89 16.69
N ARG A 144 -1.01 -3.93 16.03
CA ARG A 144 -1.50 -4.06 14.65
C ARG A 144 -0.37 -3.77 13.67
N ASN A 145 -0.17 -4.67 12.71
CA ASN A 145 0.95 -4.60 11.75
C ASN A 145 0.49 -4.55 10.28
N ARG A 146 -0.81 -4.67 10.01
CA ARG A 146 -1.34 -4.64 8.64
C ARG A 146 -1.34 -3.19 8.15
N LEU A 147 -0.68 -2.92 7.02
CA LEU A 147 -0.59 -1.59 6.44
C LEU A 147 -1.97 -0.98 6.17
N ASP A 148 -2.91 -1.77 5.67
CA ASP A 148 -4.29 -1.34 5.36
C ASP A 148 -5.06 -0.83 6.57
N ASP A 149 -4.65 -1.18 7.80
CA ASP A 149 -5.26 -0.61 9.00
C ASP A 149 -4.99 0.90 9.09
N LEU A 150 -3.92 1.42 8.47
CA LEU A 150 -3.68 2.86 8.33
C LEU A 150 -4.82 3.54 7.55
N PHE A 151 -5.23 2.95 6.43
CA PHE A 151 -6.29 3.49 5.57
C PHE A 151 -7.67 3.44 6.22
N ARG A 152 -7.90 2.46 7.09
CA ARG A 152 -9.14 2.29 7.87
C ARG A 152 -9.29 3.30 9.01
N THR A 153 -8.17 3.85 9.47
CA THR A 153 -8.09 4.67 10.70
C THR A 153 -7.69 6.11 10.44
N THR A 154 -7.37 6.44 9.19
CA THR A 154 -6.99 7.78 8.74
C THR A 154 -7.91 8.21 7.60
N PRO A 155 -8.35 9.48 7.52
CA PRO A 155 -9.07 9.97 6.35
C PRO A 155 -8.28 9.69 5.06
N THR A 156 -8.84 8.86 4.18
CA THR A 156 -8.11 8.31 3.04
C THR A 156 -8.88 8.56 1.75
N LEU A 157 -8.19 9.14 0.76
CA LEU A 157 -8.68 9.21 -0.62
C LEU A 157 -8.27 7.92 -1.35
N PHE A 158 -9.26 7.12 -1.71
CA PHE A 158 -9.09 5.95 -2.56
C PHE A 158 -9.22 6.40 -4.01
N LEU A 159 -8.11 6.43 -4.75
CA LEU A 159 -8.03 6.88 -6.14
C LEU A 159 -8.34 5.74 -7.10
N SER A 160 -9.27 5.94 -8.02
CA SER A 160 -9.61 4.94 -9.04
C SER A 160 -8.62 4.99 -10.20
N THR A 161 -7.93 3.89 -10.49
CA THR A 161 -7.04 3.86 -11.66
C THR A 161 -7.82 4.08 -12.97
N ALA A 162 -9.09 3.66 -13.03
CA ALA A 162 -9.96 3.90 -14.18
C ALA A 162 -10.27 5.40 -14.38
N GLN A 163 -10.62 6.12 -13.31
CA GLN A 163 -10.92 7.55 -13.38
C GLN A 163 -9.70 8.36 -13.84
N HIS A 164 -8.52 8.01 -13.35
CA HIS A 164 -7.28 8.74 -13.64
C HIS A 164 -6.58 8.25 -14.92
N GLY A 165 -7.05 7.17 -15.54
CA GLY A 165 -6.39 6.58 -16.71
C GLY A 165 -4.99 6.05 -16.39
N ILE A 166 -4.83 5.50 -15.18
CA ILE A 166 -3.62 4.79 -14.76
C ILE A 166 -3.76 3.34 -15.22
N GLU A 167 -2.82 2.86 -16.03
CA GLU A 167 -2.83 1.47 -16.46
C GLU A 167 -2.48 0.56 -15.27
N PRO A 168 -3.27 -0.51 -15.01
CA PRO A 168 -2.97 -1.44 -13.92
C PRO A 168 -1.53 -1.96 -13.93
N ALA A 169 -0.97 -2.21 -15.12
CA ALA A 169 0.39 -2.70 -15.29
C ALA A 169 1.48 -1.77 -14.71
N TRP A 170 1.21 -0.47 -14.52
CA TRP A 170 2.16 0.47 -13.91
C TRP A 170 2.32 0.26 -12.41
N LEU A 171 1.33 -0.36 -11.76
CA LEU A 171 1.30 -0.57 -10.31
C LEU A 171 1.70 -1.99 -9.90
N LEU A 172 1.87 -2.90 -10.87
CA LEU A 172 2.08 -4.32 -10.59
C LEU A 172 3.55 -4.67 -10.36
N ASN A 173 3.79 -5.43 -9.28
CA ASN A 173 5.12 -5.91 -8.95
C ASN A 173 5.63 -6.94 -9.97
N VAL A 174 6.86 -6.83 -10.44
CA VAL A 174 7.49 -7.82 -11.32
C VAL A 174 8.12 -8.93 -10.49
N ASN A 175 7.71 -10.18 -10.67
CA ASN A 175 8.25 -11.35 -9.96
C ASN A 175 9.22 -12.19 -10.79
N ARG A 176 9.32 -11.96 -12.10
CA ARG A 176 10.26 -12.61 -13.02
C ARG A 176 10.60 -11.66 -14.17
N PRO A 177 11.76 -11.79 -14.85
CA PRO A 177 12.09 -10.96 -16.01
C PRO A 177 11.04 -11.01 -17.13
N ALA A 178 10.36 -12.14 -17.29
CA ALA A 178 9.28 -12.30 -18.27
C ALA A 178 8.09 -11.36 -18.02
N ASP A 179 7.90 -10.85 -16.79
CA ASP A 179 6.77 -9.97 -16.48
C ASP A 179 6.96 -8.53 -17.04
N LEU A 180 8.09 -8.22 -17.68
CA LEU A 180 8.38 -6.86 -18.17
C LEU A 180 7.77 -6.55 -19.54
N GLU A 181 7.55 -7.57 -20.35
CA GLU A 181 7.05 -7.41 -21.71
C GLU A 181 5.54 -7.63 -21.70
N GLY A 182 4.76 -6.55 -21.85
CA GLY A 182 3.34 -6.64 -22.16
C GLY A 182 2.52 -7.45 -21.15
N MET A 183 2.58 -7.12 -19.86
CA MET A 183 1.64 -7.67 -18.86
C MET A 183 0.21 -7.32 -19.27
N ALA A 184 -0.46 -8.23 -19.98
CA ALA A 184 -1.89 -8.18 -20.11
C ALA A 184 -2.45 -8.51 -18.72
N VAL A 185 -3.16 -7.54 -18.17
CA VAL A 185 -3.76 -7.64 -16.84
C VAL A 185 -5.20 -8.05 -17.03
N THR A 186 -5.58 -9.20 -16.47
CA THR A 186 -6.97 -9.61 -16.42
C THR A 186 -7.53 -9.21 -15.07
N LEU A 187 -8.55 -8.36 -15.09
CA LEU A 187 -9.31 -7.95 -13.92
C LEU A 187 -10.67 -8.66 -13.93
N GLY A 188 -11.20 -8.91 -12.74
CA GLY A 188 -12.59 -9.35 -12.56
C GLY A 188 -13.59 -8.22 -12.80
N GLU A 189 -14.80 -8.39 -12.27
CA GLU A 189 -15.88 -7.40 -12.37
C GLU A 189 -15.43 -6.01 -11.88
N GLU A 190 -15.73 -4.97 -12.65
CA GLU A 190 -15.38 -3.59 -12.30
C GLU A 190 -16.39 -2.99 -11.32
N VAL A 191 -15.95 -2.72 -10.09
CA VAL A 191 -16.76 -2.20 -8.99
C VAL A 191 -16.26 -0.87 -8.42
N PHE A 192 -15.04 -0.44 -8.78
CA PHE A 192 -14.42 0.78 -8.27
C PHE A 192 -13.93 1.70 -9.40
N LEU A 193 -14.80 2.59 -9.86
CA LEU A 193 -14.58 3.41 -11.06
C LEU A 193 -14.39 4.90 -10.81
N ARG A 194 -14.54 5.34 -9.56
CA ARG A 194 -14.42 6.75 -9.16
C ARG A 194 -13.72 6.87 -7.83
N ASP A 195 -13.06 8.00 -7.63
CA ASP A 195 -12.40 8.30 -6.37
C ASP A 195 -13.41 8.40 -5.24
N ILE A 196 -13.03 7.90 -4.07
CA ILE A 196 -13.86 7.96 -2.87
C ILE A 196 -12.99 8.41 -1.71
N LEU A 197 -13.38 9.53 -1.08
CA LEU A 197 -12.85 9.93 0.21
C LEU A 197 -13.65 9.23 1.30
N LEU A 198 -13.00 8.40 2.11
CA LEU A 198 -13.59 7.82 3.31
C LEU A 198 -12.90 8.34 4.56
N SER A 199 -13.71 8.68 5.56
CA SER A 199 -13.26 9.13 6.86
C SER A 199 -14.25 8.68 7.92
N TRP A 200 -13.72 8.13 9.00
CA TRP A 200 -14.48 7.77 10.18
C TRP A 200 -14.13 8.74 11.30
N PRO A 201 -15.09 9.51 11.85
CA PRO A 201 -14.83 10.37 13.01
C PRO A 201 -14.30 9.57 14.21
N ASP A 202 -14.81 8.34 14.37
CA ASP A 202 -14.33 7.36 15.33
C ASP A 202 -14.14 6.02 14.60
N PRO A 203 -12.90 5.66 14.21
CA PRO A 203 -12.64 4.49 13.38
C PRO A 203 -13.20 3.19 13.96
N PRO A 204 -14.03 2.45 13.21
CA PRO A 204 -14.59 1.17 13.64
C PRO A 204 -13.55 0.17 14.16
N LEU A 205 -12.37 0.15 13.54
CA LEU A 205 -11.25 -0.67 13.98
C LEU A 205 -10.84 -0.37 15.43
N PHE A 206 -10.77 0.90 15.85
CA PHE A 206 -10.36 1.26 17.21
C PHE A 206 -11.47 0.98 18.24
N LYS A 207 -12.74 1.16 17.89
CA LYS A 207 -13.88 0.74 18.74
C LYS A 207 -13.83 -0.75 19.05
N TRP A 208 -13.52 -1.57 18.03
CA TRP A 208 -13.36 -3.00 18.23
C TRP A 208 -12.11 -3.34 19.05
N LEU A 209 -10.95 -2.76 18.73
CA LEU A 209 -9.69 -3.06 19.42
C LEU A 209 -9.67 -2.58 20.89
N GLY A 210 -10.35 -1.48 21.20
CA GLY A 210 -10.41 -0.90 22.55
C GLY A 210 -11.59 -1.38 23.38
N GLY A 211 -12.79 -1.46 22.79
CA GLY A 211 -14.04 -1.77 23.48
C GLY A 211 -14.68 -3.12 23.14
N GLY A 212 -14.14 -3.85 22.15
CA GLY A 212 -14.73 -5.10 21.67
C GLY A 212 -16.02 -4.90 20.87
N GLU A 213 -16.33 -3.68 20.45
CA GLU A 213 -17.56 -3.35 19.72
C GLU A 213 -17.54 -3.98 18.32
N VAL A 214 -18.55 -4.81 18.02
CA VAL A 214 -18.62 -5.57 16.76
C VAL A 214 -19.45 -4.86 15.70
N ASP A 215 -20.51 -4.17 16.10
CA ASP A 215 -21.43 -3.53 15.16
C ASP A 215 -20.75 -2.46 14.29
N PRO A 216 -19.84 -1.61 14.82
CA PRO A 216 -19.06 -0.71 13.97
C PRO A 216 -18.25 -1.44 12.89
N LEU A 217 -17.66 -2.61 13.17
CA LEU A 217 -16.95 -3.39 12.14
C LEU A 217 -17.91 -3.93 11.07
N ARG A 218 -19.15 -4.29 11.43
CA ARG A 218 -20.14 -4.70 10.43
C ARG A 218 -20.52 -3.54 9.53
N GLU A 219 -20.73 -2.35 10.09
CA GLU A 219 -20.96 -1.13 9.33
C GLU A 219 -19.79 -0.82 8.39
N GLU A 220 -18.55 -0.94 8.88
CA GLU A 220 -17.34 -0.77 8.07
C GLU A 220 -17.29 -1.78 6.90
N PHE A 221 -17.57 -3.06 7.18
CA PHE A 221 -17.64 -4.12 6.16
C PHE A 221 -18.65 -3.78 5.07
N PHE A 222 -19.90 -3.46 5.47
CA PHE A 222 -20.94 -3.11 4.51
C PHE A 222 -20.59 -1.87 3.72
N LYS A 223 -19.98 -0.86 4.36
CA LYS A 223 -19.57 0.36 3.67
C LYS A 223 -18.54 0.08 2.57
N TYR A 224 -17.54 -0.75 2.86
CA TYR A 224 -16.55 -1.12 1.84
C TYR A 224 -17.14 -1.94 0.69
N VAL A 225 -18.10 -2.83 0.98
CA VAL A 225 -18.81 -3.56 -0.09
C VAL A 225 -19.65 -2.60 -0.94
N GLU A 226 -20.41 -1.69 -0.32
CA GLU A 226 -21.27 -0.71 -0.99
C GLU A 226 -20.49 0.16 -1.97
N VAL A 227 -19.28 0.57 -1.59
CA VAL A 227 -18.45 1.48 -2.37
C VAL A 227 -17.42 0.78 -3.26
N GLY A 228 -17.45 -0.56 -3.33
CA GLY A 228 -16.56 -1.35 -4.19
C GLY A 228 -15.13 -1.53 -3.68
N LEU A 229 -14.82 -1.21 -2.42
CA LEU A 229 -13.51 -1.42 -1.78
C LEU A 229 -13.37 -2.86 -1.25
N LEU A 230 -13.45 -3.83 -2.16
CA LEU A 230 -13.59 -5.25 -1.81
C LEU A 230 -12.39 -5.81 -1.02
N SER A 231 -11.14 -5.45 -1.33
CA SER A 231 -10.00 -5.93 -0.52
C SER A 231 -10.03 -5.37 0.91
N MET A 232 -10.56 -4.15 1.11
CA MET A 232 -10.78 -3.58 2.44
C MET A 232 -11.90 -4.31 3.18
N ALA A 233 -12.99 -4.68 2.49
CA ALA A 233 -14.05 -5.51 3.07
C ALA A 233 -13.49 -6.88 3.52
N ALA A 234 -12.61 -7.50 2.74
CA ALA A 234 -11.93 -8.74 3.12
C ALA A 234 -11.04 -8.58 4.38
N HIS A 235 -10.40 -7.41 4.54
CA HIS A 235 -9.65 -7.09 5.75
C HIS A 235 -10.53 -7.03 7.00
N VAL A 236 -11.70 -6.42 6.90
CA VAL A 236 -12.70 -6.36 7.99
C VAL A 236 -13.27 -7.75 8.28
N ALA A 237 -13.60 -8.52 7.25
CA ALA A 237 -14.05 -9.91 7.40
C ALA A 237 -13.01 -10.77 8.15
N LYS A 238 -11.72 -10.60 7.84
CA LYS A 238 -10.65 -11.27 8.57
C LYS A 238 -10.63 -10.92 10.06
N ASP A 239 -10.86 -9.66 10.43
CA ASP A 239 -10.96 -9.27 11.84
C ASP A 239 -12.21 -9.88 12.51
N LEU A 240 -13.37 -9.84 11.85
CA LEU A 240 -14.62 -10.46 12.30
C LEU A 240 -14.53 -11.99 12.44
N SER A 241 -13.61 -12.64 11.71
CA SER A 241 -13.42 -14.10 11.75
C SER A 241 -12.98 -14.63 13.11
N SER A 242 -12.40 -13.76 13.95
CA SER A 242 -12.06 -14.07 15.35
C SER A 242 -13.29 -14.37 16.21
N ILE A 243 -14.46 -13.87 15.80
CA ILE A 243 -15.75 -14.02 16.48
C ILE A 243 -16.66 -14.98 15.69
N PHE A 244 -16.72 -14.81 14.37
CA PHE A 244 -17.61 -15.54 13.47
C PHE A 244 -16.83 -16.27 12.38
N ARG A 245 -16.62 -17.58 12.54
CA ARG A 245 -15.78 -18.40 11.64
C ARG A 245 -16.14 -18.28 10.16
N GLY A 246 -17.40 -18.04 9.81
CA GLY A 246 -17.86 -17.87 8.43
C GLY A 246 -17.17 -16.70 7.70
N PHE A 247 -16.76 -15.65 8.41
CA PHE A 247 -16.07 -14.53 7.80
C PHE A 247 -14.64 -14.87 7.35
N ALA A 248 -14.02 -15.94 7.86
CA ALA A 248 -12.73 -16.40 7.34
C ALA A 248 -12.88 -16.88 5.88
N VAL A 249 -13.90 -17.71 5.61
CA VAL A 249 -14.19 -18.21 4.26
C VAL A 249 -14.57 -17.07 3.33
N LEU A 250 -15.39 -16.12 3.82
CA LEU A 250 -15.78 -14.95 3.06
C LEU A 250 -14.59 -14.06 2.70
N ALA A 251 -13.67 -13.82 3.63
CA ALA A 251 -12.47 -13.03 3.36
C ALA A 251 -11.63 -13.64 2.22
N GLU A 252 -11.38 -14.95 2.27
CA GLU A 252 -10.62 -15.65 1.21
C GLU A 252 -11.36 -15.62 -0.14
N ALA A 253 -12.68 -15.78 -0.13
CA ALA A 253 -13.49 -15.67 -1.35
C ALA A 253 -13.40 -14.27 -1.98
N ILE A 254 -13.45 -13.21 -1.17
CA ILE A 254 -13.29 -11.84 -1.65
C ILE A 254 -11.87 -11.61 -2.18
N TYR A 255 -10.82 -12.03 -1.47
CA TYR A 255 -9.44 -11.90 -1.98
C TYR A 255 -9.26 -12.60 -3.32
N SER A 256 -9.82 -13.81 -3.47
CA SER A 256 -9.75 -14.55 -4.74
C SER A 256 -10.50 -13.83 -5.87
N ALA A 257 -11.65 -13.21 -5.57
CA ALA A 257 -12.44 -12.50 -6.57
C ALA A 257 -11.75 -11.22 -7.07
N VAL A 258 -10.92 -10.60 -6.23
CA VAL A 258 -10.18 -9.38 -6.57
C VAL A 258 -8.70 -9.64 -6.86
N ASP A 259 -8.30 -10.90 -7.04
CA ASP A 259 -6.93 -11.19 -7.43
C ASP A 259 -6.65 -10.64 -8.85
N ILE A 260 -5.39 -10.32 -9.10
CA ILE A 260 -4.97 -9.76 -10.38
C ILE A 260 -4.06 -10.78 -11.06
N GLU A 261 -4.59 -11.40 -12.11
CA GLU A 261 -3.83 -12.33 -12.92
C GLU A 261 -2.96 -11.57 -13.92
N LYS A 262 -1.68 -11.95 -13.97
CA LYS A 262 -0.73 -11.50 -14.98
C LYS A 262 -0.76 -12.54 -16.09
N ALA A 263 -1.28 -12.17 -17.26
CA ALA A 263 -1.23 -13.03 -18.42
C ALA A 263 0.23 -13.37 -18.77
N ARG A 264 0.44 -14.59 -19.25
CA ARG A 264 1.75 -15.12 -19.65
C ARG A 264 2.10 -14.76 -21.09
#